data_AF-A0A7S2JV50-F1
#
_entry.id   AF-A0A7S2JV50-F1
#
_cell.length_a   1.000
_cell.length_b   1.000
_cell.length_c   1.000
_cell.angle_alpha   90.00
_cell.angle_beta   90.00
_cell.angle_gamma   90.00
#
_symmetry.space_group_name_H-M   'P 1'
#
loop_
_entity.id
_entity.type
_entity.pdbx_description
1 polymer ?
#
loop_
_entity_poly.entity_id
_entity_poly.type
_entity_poly.pdbx_seq_one_letter_code
_entity_poly.pdbx_strand_id
1 'polypeptide(L)'
;VMLFGLNTSVTVVSFFFFIIVRIIGKAILSYNNWPPGEFNTMFTNSCIVAMSHSSNLILPLAQGLWMLPYKPTMSQSAAPKYWQLASDAMLQFCTAYMLQDSLMTVIRAYQLGGLQDGDLLFIAHHFATFSYMTQCRWIDAGYISAMTCILCGEVSNPPMMVWYITDKAIKSACCNGPRVQFLFEIFSVIYALVYFIARAILAPMMALAFMYDFFFTGQKSVSLGLCIYWFLAVLGVIAGSYGYILETWEILMKAIKQ
;
A
#
# COMPACT_ATOMS: atom_id res chain seq x y z
N VAL A 1 -20.41 -10.48 -7.14
CA VAL A 1 -20.95 -9.63 -8.22
C VAL A 1 -20.02 -9.78 -9.41
N MET A 2 -20.54 -10.00 -10.61
CA MET A 2 -19.71 -10.07 -11.83
C MET A 2 -19.76 -8.72 -12.52
N LEU A 3 -18.60 -8.10 -12.76
CA LEU A 3 -18.46 -6.88 -13.54
C LEU A 3 -17.45 -7.13 -14.65
N PHE A 4 -17.88 -6.97 -15.91
CA PHE A 4 -17.05 -7.22 -17.09
C PHE A 4 -16.38 -8.61 -17.10
N GLY A 5 -17.04 -9.64 -16.55
CA GLY A 5 -16.49 -11.00 -16.45
C GLY A 5 -15.57 -11.25 -15.26
N LEU A 6 -15.25 -10.24 -14.44
CA LEU A 6 -14.50 -10.40 -13.19
C LEU A 6 -15.43 -10.50 -11.99
N ASN A 7 -15.13 -11.43 -11.08
CA ASN A 7 -15.77 -11.45 -9.76
C ASN A 7 -15.23 -10.28 -8.92
N THR A 8 -16.12 -9.42 -8.43
CA THR A 8 -15.81 -8.25 -7.60
C THR A 8 -16.41 -8.33 -6.20
N SER A 9 -16.90 -9.50 -5.79
CA SER A 9 -17.55 -9.68 -4.48
C SER A 9 -16.66 -9.27 -3.30
N VAL A 10 -15.41 -9.73 -3.26
CA VAL A 10 -14.47 -9.38 -2.20
C VAL A 10 -14.13 -7.90 -2.27
N THR A 11 -13.99 -7.33 -3.48
CA THR A 11 -13.74 -5.88 -3.63
C THR A 11 -14.87 -5.05 -3.01
N VAL A 12 -16.13 -5.39 -3.29
CA VAL A 12 -17.29 -4.66 -2.74
C VAL A 12 -17.35 -4.79 -1.22
N VAL A 13 -17.23 -6.00 -0.68
CA VAL A 13 -17.26 -6.22 0.78
C VAL A 13 -16.11 -5.49 1.47
N SER A 14 -14.91 -5.56 0.91
CA SER A 14 -13.71 -4.91 1.46
C SER A 14 -13.82 -3.39 1.45
N PHE A 15 -14.46 -2.82 0.42
CA PHE A 15 -14.71 -1.38 0.34
C PHE A 15 -15.57 -0.89 1.52
N PHE A 16 -16.65 -1.61 1.83
CA PHE A 16 -17.48 -1.31 3.01
C PHE A 16 -16.76 -1.58 4.32
N PHE A 17 -15.94 -2.63 4.39
CA PHE A 17 -15.07 -2.87 5.54
C PHE A 17 -14.18 -1.65 5.84
N PHE A 18 -13.53 -1.05 4.84
CA PHE A 18 -12.71 0.16 5.04
C PHE A 18 -13.52 1.39 5.46
N ILE A 19 -14.77 1.52 5.01
CA ILE A 19 -15.69 2.55 5.52
C ILE A 19 -15.95 2.35 7.01
N ILE A 20 -16.23 1.11 7.43
CA ILE A 20 -16.47 0.78 8.84
C ILE A 20 -15.21 1.08 9.67
N VAL A 21 -14.03 0.65 9.22
CA VAL A 21 -12.75 0.97 9.88
C VAL A 21 -12.57 2.49 10.04
N ARG A 22 -12.92 3.27 9.02
CA ARG A 22 -12.83 4.74 9.06
C ARG A 22 -13.82 5.38 10.04
N ILE A 23 -15.02 4.82 10.18
CA ILE A 23 -16.01 5.27 11.16
C ILE A 23 -15.53 4.97 12.58
N ILE A 24 -15.00 3.75 12.81
CA ILE A 24 -14.42 3.35 14.09
C ILE A 24 -13.22 4.23 14.43
N GLY A 25 -12.31 4.46 13.48
CA GLY A 25 -11.16 5.35 13.64
C GLY A 25 -11.58 6.76 14.03
N LYS A 26 -12.59 7.33 13.36
CA LYS A 26 -13.16 8.64 13.74
C LYS A 26 -13.73 8.64 15.17
N ALA A 27 -14.42 7.58 15.57
CA ALA A 27 -14.95 7.46 16.93
C ALA A 27 -13.83 7.39 17.98
N ILE A 28 -12.77 6.63 17.71
CA ILE A 28 -11.58 6.54 18.58
C ILE A 28 -10.90 7.90 18.70
N LEU A 29 -10.68 8.60 17.59
CA LEU A 29 -10.05 9.93 17.60
C LEU A 29 -10.90 10.94 18.38
N SER A 30 -12.22 10.93 18.17
CA SER A 30 -13.15 11.80 18.91
C SER A 30 -13.14 11.51 20.41
N TYR A 31 -13.10 10.23 20.81
CA TYR A 31 -12.99 9.84 22.22
C TYR A 31 -11.68 10.34 22.86
N ASN A 32 -10.60 10.42 22.08
CA ASN A 32 -9.30 10.95 22.50
C ASN A 32 -9.16 12.48 22.29
N ASN A 33 -10.27 13.21 22.15
CA ASN A 33 -10.30 14.67 22.00
C ASN A 33 -9.54 15.23 20.79
N TRP A 34 -9.39 14.44 19.71
CA TRP A 34 -8.86 15.00 18.47
C TRP A 34 -9.86 16.00 17.87
N PRO A 35 -9.39 17.16 17.39
CA PRO A 35 -10.26 18.20 16.89
C PRO A 35 -10.99 17.76 15.61
N PRO A 36 -12.33 17.75 15.59
CA PRO A 36 -13.08 17.25 14.44
C PRO A 36 -12.95 18.21 13.25
N GLY A 37 -12.76 17.65 12.05
CA GLY A 37 -12.69 18.44 10.82
C GLY A 37 -11.33 19.07 10.53
N GLU A 38 -10.35 18.97 11.44
CA GLU A 38 -8.98 19.39 11.14
C GLU A 38 -8.27 18.41 10.21
N PHE A 39 -7.39 18.94 9.37
CA PHE A 39 -6.59 18.15 8.43
C PHE A 39 -5.82 17.02 9.14
N ASN A 40 -5.17 17.31 10.26
CA ASN A 40 -4.40 16.31 11.02
C ASN A 40 -5.29 15.17 11.52
N THR A 41 -6.51 15.46 11.99
CA THR A 41 -7.47 14.44 12.42
C THR A 41 -7.96 13.60 11.24
N MET A 42 -8.26 14.22 10.10
CA MET A 42 -8.68 13.49 8.89
C MET A 42 -7.56 12.59 8.36
N PHE A 43 -6.33 13.10 8.33
CA PHE A 43 -5.14 12.35 7.91
C PHE A 43 -4.86 11.17 8.85
N THR A 44 -4.89 11.40 10.16
CA THR A 44 -4.73 10.35 11.18
C THR A 44 -5.78 9.25 11.01
N ASN A 45 -7.02 9.61 10.69
CA ASN A 45 -8.06 8.62 10.41
C ASN A 45 -7.78 7.80 9.13
N SER A 46 -7.23 8.43 8.07
CA SER A 46 -6.75 7.69 6.90
C SER A 46 -5.60 6.74 7.24
N CYS A 47 -4.67 7.14 8.13
CA CYS A 47 -3.59 6.27 8.59
C CYS A 47 -4.11 5.01 9.30
N ILE A 48 -5.20 5.11 10.07
CA ILE A 48 -5.84 3.95 10.71
C ILE A 48 -6.36 2.96 9.67
N VAL A 49 -7.00 3.46 8.60
CA VAL A 49 -7.50 2.63 7.49
C VAL A 49 -6.35 1.96 6.75
N ALA A 50 -5.32 2.73 6.40
CA ALA A 50 -4.12 2.24 5.73
C ALA A 50 -3.39 1.17 6.55
N MET A 51 -3.25 1.37 7.86
CA MET A 51 -2.66 0.39 8.77
C MET A 51 -3.49 -0.90 8.81
N SER A 52 -4.81 -0.79 8.91
CA SER A 52 -5.71 -1.95 8.86
C SER A 52 -5.60 -2.70 7.53
N HIS A 53 -5.44 -2.01 6.41
CA HIS A 53 -5.23 -2.64 5.11
C HIS A 53 -3.96 -3.50 5.10
N SER A 54 -2.83 -2.92 5.47
CA SER A 54 -1.53 -3.57 5.43
C SER A 54 -1.44 -4.73 6.41
N SER A 55 -1.90 -4.55 7.65
CA SER A 55 -1.84 -5.59 8.68
C SER A 55 -2.62 -6.84 8.29
N ASN A 56 -3.71 -6.71 7.53
CA ASN A 56 -4.48 -7.86 7.02
C ASN A 56 -3.84 -8.55 5.81
N LEU A 57 -2.88 -7.90 5.13
CA LEU A 57 -2.23 -8.42 3.92
C LEU A 57 -0.85 -9.03 4.15
N ILE A 58 -0.05 -8.48 5.07
CA ILE A 58 1.37 -8.86 5.21
C ILE A 58 1.54 -10.38 5.43
N LEU A 59 0.83 -10.96 6.39
CA LEU A 59 0.96 -12.38 6.71
C LEU A 59 0.49 -13.31 5.57
N PRO A 60 -0.73 -13.16 5.01
CA PRO A 60 -1.15 -14.05 3.93
C PRO A 60 -0.32 -13.89 2.65
N LEU A 61 0.18 -12.68 2.34
CA LEU A 61 1.10 -12.47 1.22
C LEU A 61 2.45 -13.15 1.46
N ALA A 62 3.04 -12.97 2.65
CA ALA A 62 4.32 -13.57 2.99
C ALA A 62 4.23 -15.11 2.96
N GLN A 63 3.18 -15.69 3.55
CA GLN A 63 2.94 -17.12 3.51
C GLN A 63 2.79 -17.61 2.06
N GLY A 64 2.01 -16.90 1.28
CA GLY A 64 1.76 -17.21 -0.12
C GLY A 64 2.99 -17.24 -1.01
N LEU A 65 3.78 -16.17 -0.94
CA LEU A 65 5.01 -16.03 -1.70
C LEU A 65 6.08 -17.04 -1.25
N TRP A 66 6.05 -17.48 0.01
CA TRP A 66 6.93 -18.53 0.50
C TRP A 66 6.60 -19.92 -0.05
N MET A 67 5.31 -20.21 -0.27
CA MET A 67 4.85 -21.54 -0.69
C MET A 67 4.96 -21.79 -2.20
N LEU A 68 5.25 -20.75 -3.00
CA LEU A 68 5.19 -20.84 -4.45
C LEU A 68 6.55 -20.60 -5.11
N PRO A 69 6.80 -21.26 -6.25
CA PRO A 69 7.98 -20.95 -7.04
C PRO A 69 7.92 -19.48 -7.49
N TYR A 70 9.01 -18.77 -7.26
CA TYR A 70 9.12 -17.37 -7.67
C TYR A 70 9.22 -17.27 -9.20
N LYS A 71 8.09 -17.02 -9.85
CA LYS A 71 7.98 -16.71 -11.27
C LYS A 71 7.03 -15.52 -11.47
N PRO A 72 7.54 -14.30 -11.71
CA PRO A 72 6.76 -13.06 -11.76
C PRO A 72 5.48 -13.13 -12.62
N THR A 73 5.59 -13.60 -13.87
CA THR A 73 4.48 -13.71 -14.83
C THR A 73 3.62 -14.97 -14.66
N MET A 74 3.82 -15.77 -13.60
CA MET A 74 3.05 -16.99 -13.40
C MET A 74 1.55 -16.74 -13.44
N SER A 75 0.85 -17.59 -14.19
CA SER A 75 -0.60 -17.68 -14.23
C SER A 75 -1.11 -18.30 -12.94
N GLN A 76 -2.21 -17.74 -12.42
CA GLN A 76 -2.81 -18.24 -11.19
C GLN A 76 -3.43 -19.62 -11.42
N SER A 77 -3.94 -19.92 -12.62
CA SER A 77 -4.49 -21.24 -12.94
C SER A 77 -3.51 -22.40 -12.75
N ALA A 78 -2.19 -22.14 -12.77
CA ALA A 78 -1.15 -23.13 -12.50
C ALA A 78 -0.96 -23.47 -11.00
N ALA A 79 -1.51 -22.66 -10.10
CA ALA A 79 -1.37 -22.86 -8.65
C ALA A 79 -2.49 -23.73 -8.05
N PRO A 80 -2.34 -24.28 -6.84
CA PRO A 80 -3.41 -25.01 -6.16
C PRO A 80 -4.68 -24.16 -5.96
N LYS A 81 -5.87 -24.77 -6.06
CA LYS A 81 -7.16 -24.06 -6.02
C LYS A 81 -7.35 -23.15 -4.80
N TYR A 82 -6.90 -23.58 -3.61
CA TYR A 82 -6.99 -22.74 -2.40
C TYR A 82 -6.17 -21.46 -2.55
N TRP A 83 -5.00 -21.54 -3.21
CA TRP A 83 -4.16 -20.39 -3.46
C TRP A 83 -4.79 -19.46 -4.48
N GLN A 84 -5.38 -20.01 -5.55
CA GLN A 84 -6.11 -19.21 -6.53
C GLN A 84 -7.18 -18.34 -5.85
N LEU A 85 -7.97 -18.94 -4.96
CA LEU A 85 -8.99 -18.21 -4.21
C LEU A 85 -8.38 -17.16 -3.27
N ALA A 86 -7.32 -17.51 -2.54
CA ALA A 86 -6.65 -16.59 -1.62
C ALA A 86 -6.00 -15.41 -2.37
N SER A 87 -5.33 -15.68 -3.49
CA SER A 87 -4.64 -14.66 -4.28
C SER A 87 -5.61 -13.71 -4.95
N ASP A 88 -6.71 -14.23 -5.50
CA ASP A 88 -7.78 -13.40 -6.04
C ASP A 88 -8.42 -12.53 -4.95
N ALA A 89 -8.69 -13.10 -3.76
CA ALA A 89 -9.24 -12.35 -2.65
C ALA A 89 -8.29 -11.23 -2.15
N MET A 90 -6.99 -11.50 -2.04
CA MET A 90 -6.00 -10.50 -1.64
C MET A 90 -5.87 -9.36 -2.66
N LEU A 91 -5.84 -9.68 -3.95
CA LEU A 91 -5.85 -8.65 -4.99
C LEU A 91 -7.14 -7.83 -4.93
N GLN A 92 -8.30 -8.47 -4.78
CA GLN A 92 -9.58 -7.77 -4.63
C GLN A 92 -9.64 -6.87 -3.39
N PHE A 93 -9.08 -7.31 -2.26
CA PHE A 93 -8.98 -6.54 -1.02
C PHE A 93 -8.09 -5.30 -1.21
N CYS A 94 -6.96 -5.44 -1.90
CA CYS A 94 -6.08 -4.33 -2.26
C CYS A 94 -6.72 -3.36 -3.26
N THR A 95 -7.35 -3.87 -4.32
CA THR A 95 -8.15 -3.08 -5.26
C THR A 95 -9.21 -2.24 -4.53
N ALA A 96 -9.90 -2.82 -3.55
CA ALA A 96 -10.90 -2.10 -2.77
C ALA A 96 -10.30 -0.96 -1.95
N TYR A 97 -9.17 -1.20 -1.30
CA TYR A 97 -8.44 -0.16 -0.58
C TYR A 97 -8.01 0.98 -1.51
N MET A 98 -7.39 0.67 -2.66
CA MET A 98 -6.94 1.68 -3.62
C MET A 98 -8.09 2.57 -4.11
N LEU A 99 -9.25 1.97 -4.41
CA LEU A 99 -10.45 2.72 -4.81
C LEU A 99 -11.00 3.56 -3.66
N GLN A 100 -11.13 2.98 -2.47
CA GLN A 100 -11.69 3.64 -1.29
C GLN A 100 -10.84 4.84 -0.88
N ASP A 101 -9.53 4.66 -0.81
CA ASP A 101 -8.62 5.71 -0.33
C ASP A 101 -8.50 6.84 -1.35
N SER A 102 -8.49 6.53 -2.65
CA SER A 102 -8.55 7.54 -3.71
C SER A 102 -9.83 8.37 -3.64
N LEU A 103 -10.99 7.72 -3.47
CA LEU A 103 -12.26 8.40 -3.32
C LEU A 103 -12.27 9.30 -2.08
N MET A 104 -11.76 8.82 -0.95
CA MET A 104 -11.70 9.62 0.27
C MET A 104 -10.75 10.80 0.14
N THR A 105 -9.63 10.66 -0.58
CA THR A 105 -8.73 11.78 -0.90
C THR A 105 -9.47 12.85 -1.72
N VAL A 106 -10.26 12.46 -2.73
CA VAL A 106 -11.08 13.40 -3.51
C VAL A 106 -12.15 14.08 -2.66
N ILE A 107 -12.87 13.31 -1.82
CA ILE A 107 -13.88 13.87 -0.89
C ILE A 107 -13.23 14.87 0.07
N ARG A 108 -12.06 14.53 0.64
CA ARG A 108 -11.31 15.42 1.52
C ARG A 108 -10.89 16.69 0.77
N ALA A 109 -10.35 16.55 -0.44
CA ALA A 109 -9.96 17.70 -1.25
C ALA A 109 -11.15 18.63 -1.53
N TYR A 110 -12.32 18.08 -1.85
CA TYR A 110 -13.55 18.86 -1.99
C TYR A 110 -13.92 19.59 -0.70
N GLN A 111 -13.83 18.94 0.46
CA GLN A 111 -14.13 19.54 1.76
C GLN A 111 -13.15 20.65 2.15
N LEU A 112 -11.88 20.53 1.75
CA LEU A 112 -10.81 21.50 2.04
C LEU A 112 -10.68 22.59 0.96
N GLY A 113 -11.50 22.56 -0.08
CA GLY A 113 -11.48 23.54 -1.17
C GLY A 113 -10.35 23.33 -2.21
N GLY A 114 -9.69 22.17 -2.22
CA GLY A 114 -8.65 21.85 -3.20
C GLY A 114 -7.81 20.62 -2.84
N LEU A 115 -7.11 20.10 -3.85
CA LEU A 115 -6.08 19.08 -3.68
C LEU A 115 -4.89 19.65 -2.92
N GLN A 116 -4.31 18.84 -2.05
CA GLN A 116 -3.10 19.17 -1.31
C GLN A 116 -1.85 18.67 -2.05
N ASP A 117 -0.68 19.19 -1.65
CA ASP A 117 0.59 18.72 -2.18
C ASP A 117 0.73 17.20 -2.00
N GLY A 118 1.04 16.51 -3.10
CA GLY A 118 1.18 15.06 -3.13
C GLY A 118 -0.12 14.29 -3.41
N ASP A 119 -1.31 14.90 -3.34
CA ASP A 119 -2.58 14.19 -3.57
C ASP A 119 -2.68 13.61 -4.99
N LEU A 120 -2.19 14.35 -6.00
CA LEU A 120 -2.17 13.87 -7.39
C LEU A 120 -1.24 12.68 -7.57
N LEU A 121 -0.06 12.72 -6.96
CA LEU A 121 0.90 11.61 -7.00
C LEU A 121 0.32 10.38 -6.30
N PHE A 122 -0.35 10.59 -5.17
CA PHE A 122 -1.03 9.55 -4.41
C PHE A 122 -2.17 8.89 -5.23
N ILE A 123 -3.06 9.68 -5.84
CA ILE A 123 -4.14 9.16 -6.68
C ILE A 123 -3.58 8.44 -7.91
N ALA A 124 -2.53 8.98 -8.53
CA ALA A 124 -1.87 8.34 -9.67
C ALA A 124 -1.22 7.01 -9.29
N HIS A 125 -0.58 6.94 -8.11
CA HIS A 125 -0.06 5.70 -7.55
C HIS A 125 -1.17 4.65 -7.36
N HIS A 126 -2.26 5.03 -6.68
CA HIS A 126 -3.38 4.13 -6.43
C HIS A 126 -4.03 3.66 -7.72
N PHE A 127 -4.16 4.54 -8.72
CA PHE A 127 -4.67 4.19 -10.04
C PHE A 127 -3.76 3.18 -10.75
N ALA A 128 -2.44 3.40 -10.75
CA ALA A 128 -1.47 2.50 -11.37
C ALA A 128 -1.45 1.12 -10.69
N THR A 129 -1.50 1.06 -9.37
CA THR A 129 -1.55 -0.21 -8.63
C THR A 129 -2.89 -0.91 -8.87
N PHE A 130 -4.00 -0.17 -8.84
CA PHE A 130 -5.35 -0.69 -9.15
C PHE A 130 -5.43 -1.29 -10.56
N SER A 131 -4.97 -0.56 -11.58
CA SER A 131 -5.01 -1.01 -12.97
C SER A 131 -4.11 -2.23 -13.18
N TYR A 132 -2.91 -2.22 -12.59
CA TYR A 132 -1.98 -3.34 -12.68
C TYR A 132 -2.59 -4.62 -12.09
N MET A 133 -3.10 -4.58 -10.86
CA MET A 133 -3.74 -5.73 -10.22
C MET A 133 -4.96 -6.23 -11.00
N THR A 134 -5.77 -5.30 -11.53
CA THR A 134 -6.96 -5.65 -12.32
C THR A 134 -6.57 -6.35 -13.62
N GLN A 135 -5.52 -5.88 -14.30
CA GLN A 135 -5.00 -6.51 -15.51
C GLN A 135 -4.43 -7.90 -15.24
N CYS A 136 -3.68 -8.08 -14.14
CA CYS A 136 -3.18 -9.40 -13.74
C CYS A 136 -4.33 -10.41 -13.59
N ARG A 137 -5.43 -9.98 -12.96
CA ARG A 137 -6.64 -10.80 -12.80
C ARG A 137 -7.32 -11.11 -14.12
N TRP A 138 -7.46 -10.12 -14.99
CA TRP A 138 -8.14 -10.27 -16.27
C TRP A 138 -7.40 -11.24 -17.20
N ILE A 139 -6.08 -11.17 -17.23
CA ILE A 139 -5.24 -11.91 -18.19
C ILE A 139 -4.80 -13.25 -17.63
N ASP A 140 -5.05 -13.48 -16.34
CA ASP A 140 -4.57 -14.63 -15.60
C ASP A 140 -3.02 -14.77 -15.66
N ALA A 141 -2.31 -13.67 -15.40
CA ALA A 141 -0.84 -13.64 -15.38
C ALA A 141 -0.33 -12.53 -14.45
N GLY A 142 0.91 -12.64 -13.95
CA GLY A 142 1.53 -11.56 -13.17
C GLY A 142 1.10 -11.49 -11.70
N TYR A 143 0.47 -12.54 -11.16
CA TYR A 143 0.03 -12.56 -9.77
C TYR A 143 1.19 -12.51 -8.79
N ILE A 144 2.27 -13.25 -9.07
CA ILE A 144 3.45 -13.28 -8.20
C ILE A 144 4.11 -11.91 -8.16
N SER A 145 4.28 -11.24 -9.31
CA SER A 145 4.82 -9.88 -9.33
C SER A 145 3.90 -8.89 -8.63
N ALA A 146 2.59 -8.93 -8.87
CA ALA A 146 1.63 -8.05 -8.20
C ALA A 146 1.68 -8.24 -6.67
N MET A 147 1.66 -9.47 -6.19
CA MET A 147 1.73 -9.78 -4.76
C MET A 147 3.05 -9.40 -4.12
N THR A 148 4.15 -9.59 -4.85
CA THR A 148 5.47 -9.19 -4.41
C THR A 148 5.56 -7.66 -4.27
N CYS A 149 5.01 -6.92 -5.24
CA CYS A 149 4.87 -5.46 -5.14
C CYS A 149 4.02 -5.04 -3.95
N ILE A 150 2.87 -5.69 -3.74
CA ILE A 150 1.98 -5.40 -2.61
C ILE A 150 2.72 -5.67 -1.30
N LEU A 151 3.30 -6.86 -1.09
CA LEU A 151 4.00 -7.18 0.17
C LEU A 151 5.11 -6.18 0.47
N CYS A 152 5.92 -5.86 -0.53
CA CYS A 152 6.99 -4.89 -0.38
C CYS A 152 6.47 -3.48 -0.06
N GLY A 153 5.28 -3.13 -0.55
CA GLY A 153 4.65 -1.87 -0.23
C GLY A 153 3.99 -1.83 1.14
N GLU A 154 3.35 -2.93 1.53
CA GLU A 154 2.57 -3.03 2.76
C GLU A 154 3.45 -3.27 3.99
N VAL A 155 4.61 -3.93 3.87
CA VAL A 155 5.45 -4.27 5.03
C VAL A 155 5.95 -3.04 5.82
N SER A 156 6.23 -1.94 5.12
CA SER A 156 6.66 -0.69 5.76
C SER A 156 5.50 0.19 6.22
N ASN A 157 4.26 -0.14 5.83
CA ASN A 157 3.13 0.74 6.03
C ASN A 157 2.65 0.80 7.50
N PRO A 158 2.52 -0.30 8.26
CA PRO A 158 2.16 -0.21 9.68
C PRO A 158 3.10 0.68 10.52
N PRO A 159 4.45 0.51 10.49
CA PRO A 159 5.32 1.40 11.26
C PRO A 159 5.29 2.84 10.74
N MET A 160 5.17 3.05 9.42
CA MET A 160 5.00 4.39 8.81
C MET A 160 3.72 5.07 9.31
N MET A 161 2.60 4.35 9.38
CA MET A 161 1.33 4.90 9.84
C MET A 161 1.35 5.23 11.33
N VAL A 162 2.00 4.40 12.17
CA VAL A 162 2.19 4.75 13.60
C VAL A 162 3.06 6.00 13.73
N TRP A 163 4.16 6.08 12.97
CA TRP A 163 5.02 7.25 12.93
C TRP A 163 4.23 8.52 12.57
N TYR A 164 3.44 8.49 11.49
CA TYR A 164 2.59 9.61 11.10
C TYR A 164 1.57 10.01 12.18
N ILE A 165 0.87 9.05 12.77
CA ILE A 165 -0.12 9.31 13.83
C ILE A 165 0.56 10.02 15.00
N THR A 166 1.74 9.53 15.42
CA THR A 166 2.49 10.14 16.53
C THR A 166 3.06 11.53 16.16
N ASP A 167 3.54 11.74 14.93
CA ASP A 167 3.95 13.06 14.41
C ASP A 167 2.81 14.08 14.52
N LYS A 168 1.61 13.70 14.06
CA LYS A 168 0.43 14.57 14.14
C LYS A 168 0.00 14.80 15.58
N ALA A 169 0.04 13.78 16.42
CA ALA A 169 -0.32 13.88 17.83
C ALA A 169 0.60 14.84 18.62
N ILE A 170 1.92 14.83 18.34
CA ILE A 170 2.88 15.76 18.97
C ILE A 170 2.64 17.21 18.53
N LYS A 171 2.25 17.40 17.27
CA LYS A 171 1.92 18.73 16.70
C LYS A 171 0.55 19.24 17.12
N SER A 172 -0.31 18.38 17.70
CA SER A 172 -1.64 18.73 18.16
C SER A 172 -1.66 18.98 19.68
N ALA A 173 -2.37 20.03 20.11
CA ALA A 173 -2.44 20.41 21.53
C ALA A 173 -3.12 19.36 22.41
N CYS A 174 -4.03 18.54 21.86
CA CYS A 174 -4.78 17.53 22.62
C CYS A 174 -3.93 16.38 23.16
N CYS A 175 -2.82 16.09 22.48
CA CYS A 175 -2.29 14.74 22.44
C CYS A 175 -0.77 14.68 22.60
N ASN A 176 -0.11 15.83 22.74
CA ASN A 176 1.32 15.91 22.98
C ASN A 176 1.63 15.54 24.44
N GLY A 177 2.28 14.40 24.64
CA GLY A 177 2.74 13.95 25.95
C GLY A 177 3.93 12.99 25.88
N PRO A 178 4.59 12.70 27.01
CA PRO A 178 5.84 11.93 27.03
C PRO A 178 5.75 10.55 26.37
N ARG A 179 4.60 9.88 26.53
CA ARG A 179 4.37 8.57 25.91
C ARG A 179 4.32 8.64 24.38
N VAL A 180 3.69 9.68 23.83
CA VAL A 180 3.58 9.84 22.38
C VAL A 180 4.93 10.22 21.78
N GLN A 181 5.71 11.06 22.46
CA GLN A 181 7.07 11.40 22.05
C GLN A 181 7.98 10.16 22.03
N PHE A 182 7.93 9.34 23.08
CA PHE A 182 8.67 8.08 23.13
C PHE A 182 8.28 7.12 21.99
N LEU A 183 6.98 6.98 21.71
CA LEU A 183 6.51 6.18 20.58
C LEU A 183 6.98 6.75 19.24
N PHE A 184 6.94 8.06 19.06
CA PHE A 184 7.43 8.73 17.86
C PHE A 184 8.92 8.44 17.61
N GLU A 185 9.76 8.52 18.64
CA GLU A 185 11.19 8.23 18.52
C GLU A 185 11.45 6.77 18.10
N ILE A 186 10.81 5.81 18.78
CA ILE A 186 10.93 4.39 18.45
C ILE A 186 10.46 4.12 17.02
N PHE A 187 9.25 4.57 16.69
CA PHE A 187 8.66 4.28 15.38
C PHE A 187 9.35 5.06 14.26
N SER A 188 10.01 6.20 14.53
CA SER A 188 10.86 6.87 13.54
C SER A 188 11.97 5.95 13.04
N VAL A 189 12.69 5.29 13.95
CA VAL A 189 13.78 4.37 13.59
C VAL A 189 13.25 3.10 12.92
N ILE A 190 12.18 2.51 13.46
CA ILE A 190 11.58 1.29 12.89
C ILE A 190 11.04 1.55 11.48
N TYR A 191 10.25 2.63 11.31
CA TYR A 191 9.76 3.07 10.00
C TYR A 191 10.92 3.25 9.03
N ALA A 192 11.93 4.03 9.41
CA ALA A 192 13.02 4.37 8.53
C ALA A 192 13.79 3.12 8.08
N LEU A 193 14.08 2.20 8.99
CA LEU A 193 14.78 0.96 8.67
C LEU A 193 13.95 0.08 7.73
N VAL A 194 12.70 -0.21 8.08
CA VAL A 194 11.85 -1.12 7.30
C VAL A 194 11.53 -0.54 5.93
N TYR A 195 11.21 0.76 5.86
CA TYR A 195 10.91 1.44 4.61
C TYR A 195 12.13 1.51 3.71
N PHE A 196 13.30 1.86 4.24
CA PHE A 196 14.53 1.91 3.46
C PHE A 196 14.89 0.55 2.88
N ILE A 197 14.87 -0.52 3.68
CA ILE A 197 15.14 -1.89 3.20
C ILE A 197 14.14 -2.29 2.11
N ALA A 198 12.84 -2.13 2.38
CA ALA A 198 11.82 -2.54 1.43
C ALA A 198 11.90 -1.75 0.12
N ARG A 199 12.01 -0.41 0.18
CA ARG A 199 11.86 0.45 -0.99
C ARG A 199 13.16 0.79 -1.71
N ALA A 200 14.29 0.90 -0.99
CA ALA A 200 15.58 1.24 -1.60
C ALA A 200 16.41 0.02 -1.99
N ILE A 201 16.16 -1.15 -1.39
CA ILE A 201 16.93 -2.37 -1.65
C ILE A 201 16.06 -3.42 -2.34
N LEU A 202 14.99 -3.88 -1.68
CA LEU A 202 14.19 -4.99 -2.21
C LEU A 202 13.43 -4.58 -3.48
N ALA A 203 12.77 -3.41 -3.51
CA ALA A 203 11.98 -3.00 -4.66
C ALA A 203 12.80 -2.89 -5.97
N PRO A 204 14.00 -2.27 -6.00
CA PRO A 204 14.84 -2.27 -7.19
C PRO A 204 15.28 -3.67 -7.63
N MET A 205 15.66 -4.54 -6.69
CA MET A 205 16.06 -5.92 -7.01
C MET A 205 14.90 -6.70 -7.65
N MET A 206 13.68 -6.53 -7.12
CA MET A 206 12.49 -7.17 -7.67
C MET A 206 12.12 -6.59 -9.04
N ALA A 207 12.25 -5.28 -9.24
CA ALA A 207 12.02 -4.66 -10.55
C ALA A 207 12.96 -5.22 -11.64
N LEU A 208 14.23 -5.47 -11.29
CA LEU A 208 15.17 -6.13 -12.20
C LEU A 208 14.75 -7.57 -12.51
N ALA A 209 14.30 -8.33 -11.50
CA ALA A 209 13.78 -9.68 -11.70
C ALA A 209 12.50 -9.69 -12.56
N PHE A 210 11.60 -8.73 -12.37
CA PHE A 210 10.40 -8.58 -13.19
C PHE A 210 10.74 -8.20 -14.62
N MET A 211 11.68 -7.29 -14.83
CA MET A 211 12.17 -6.95 -16.17
C MET A 211 12.67 -8.20 -16.90
N TYR A 212 13.52 -8.99 -16.23
CA TYR A 212 14.05 -10.21 -16.82
C TYR A 212 12.92 -11.18 -17.20
N ASP A 213 11.95 -11.41 -16.30
CA ASP A 213 10.85 -12.31 -16.59
C ASP A 213 9.91 -11.75 -17.66
N PHE A 214 9.50 -10.49 -17.58
CA PHE A 214 8.53 -9.87 -18.50
C PHE A 214 9.00 -9.87 -19.95
N PHE A 215 10.31 -9.71 -20.18
CA PHE A 215 10.85 -9.55 -21.54
C PHE A 215 11.54 -10.81 -22.08
N PHE A 216 11.99 -11.74 -21.24
CA PHE A 216 12.80 -12.87 -21.69
C PHE A 216 12.24 -14.26 -21.35
N THR A 217 11.81 -14.49 -20.10
CA THR A 217 11.43 -15.85 -19.63
C THR A 217 9.94 -16.03 -19.34
N GLY A 218 9.18 -14.96 -19.48
CA GLY A 218 7.81 -14.86 -19.00
C GLY A 218 6.78 -15.56 -19.87
N GLN A 219 5.53 -15.51 -19.43
CA GLN A 219 4.43 -16.12 -20.14
C GLN A 219 4.15 -15.44 -21.48
N LYS A 220 4.05 -16.26 -22.54
CA LYS A 220 3.76 -15.80 -23.91
C LYS A 220 2.35 -15.22 -24.10
N SER A 221 1.45 -15.42 -23.14
CA SER A 221 0.10 -14.84 -23.13
C SER A 221 0.09 -13.34 -22.84
N VAL A 222 1.14 -12.81 -22.21
CA VAL A 222 1.26 -11.38 -21.90
C VAL A 222 1.85 -10.65 -23.11
N SER A 223 1.11 -9.67 -23.65
CA SER A 223 1.60 -8.91 -24.80
C SER A 223 2.77 -8.01 -24.41
N LEU A 224 3.67 -7.73 -25.37
CA LEU A 224 4.82 -6.87 -25.13
C LEU A 224 4.42 -5.48 -24.61
N GLY A 225 3.35 -4.88 -25.16
CA GLY A 225 2.85 -3.59 -24.71
C GLY A 225 2.42 -3.60 -23.23
N LEU A 226 1.85 -4.71 -22.77
CA LEU A 226 1.46 -4.88 -21.39
C LEU A 226 2.67 -5.10 -20.47
N CYS A 227 3.66 -5.88 -20.89
CA CYS A 227 4.94 -6.00 -20.18
C CYS A 227 5.61 -4.63 -19.98
N ILE A 228 5.63 -3.79 -21.03
CA ILE A 228 6.14 -2.41 -20.95
C ILE A 228 5.34 -1.61 -19.93
N TYR A 229 4.01 -1.64 -20.01
CA TYR A 229 3.14 -0.92 -19.09
C TYR A 229 3.37 -1.33 -17.64
N TRP A 230 3.38 -2.64 -17.35
CA TRP A 230 3.61 -3.18 -16.00
C TRP A 230 4.98 -2.78 -15.46
N PHE A 231 6.02 -2.87 -16.29
CA PHE A 231 7.36 -2.47 -15.87
C PHE A 231 7.44 -0.97 -15.56
N LEU A 232 6.86 -0.12 -16.42
CA LEU A 232 6.81 1.32 -16.19
C LEU A 232 5.99 1.68 -14.94
N ALA A 233 4.91 0.96 -14.65
CA ALA A 233 4.13 1.16 -13.42
C ALA A 233 4.98 0.84 -12.18
N VAL A 234 5.71 -0.29 -12.18
CA VAL A 234 6.62 -0.66 -11.08
C VAL A 234 7.73 0.38 -10.90
N LEU A 235 8.36 0.83 -11.99
CA LEU A 235 9.39 1.87 -11.93
C LEU A 235 8.83 3.20 -11.43
N GLY A 236 7.62 3.58 -11.88
CA GLY A 236 6.94 4.79 -11.42
C GLY A 236 6.69 4.79 -9.92
N VAL A 237 6.28 3.65 -9.36
CA VAL A 237 6.11 3.47 -7.91
C VAL A 237 7.43 3.60 -7.16
N ILE A 238 8.50 3.01 -7.67
CA ILE A 238 9.84 3.11 -7.06
C ILE A 238 10.33 4.56 -7.11
N ALA A 239 10.22 5.22 -8.25
CA ALA A 239 10.60 6.63 -8.42
C ALA A 239 9.79 7.55 -7.51
N GLY A 240 8.47 7.34 -7.41
CA GLY A 240 7.59 8.08 -6.50
C GLY A 240 7.95 7.90 -5.02
N SER A 241 8.68 6.84 -4.67
CA SER A 241 9.15 6.57 -3.30
C SER A 241 10.45 7.33 -2.95
N TYR A 242 11.10 7.99 -3.91
CA TYR A 242 12.43 8.58 -3.73
C TYR A 242 12.50 9.60 -2.59
N GLY A 243 11.52 10.51 -2.48
CA GLY A 243 11.49 11.51 -1.40
C GLY A 243 11.47 10.86 -0.01
N TYR A 244 10.64 9.84 0.18
CA TYR A 244 10.57 9.08 1.43
C TYR A 244 11.85 8.27 1.70
N ILE A 245 12.53 7.77 0.67
CA ILE A 245 13.83 7.10 0.83
C ILE A 245 14.88 8.06 1.38
N LEU A 246 14.92 9.30 0.89
CA LEU A 246 15.85 10.32 1.41
C LEU A 246 15.52 10.68 2.87
N GLU A 247 14.25 10.90 3.19
CA GLU A 247 13.79 11.19 4.56
C GLU A 247 14.19 10.07 5.53
N THR A 248 13.92 8.82 5.16
CA THR A 248 14.24 7.67 6.01
C THR A 248 15.75 7.47 6.16
N TRP A 249 16.54 7.75 5.12
CA TRP A 249 17.99 7.76 5.21
C TRP A 249 18.51 8.81 6.21
N GLU A 250 17.96 10.02 6.19
CA GLU A 250 18.32 11.07 7.14
C GLU A 250 18.02 10.69 8.58
N ILE A 251 16.86 10.08 8.84
CA ILE A 251 16.47 9.57 10.16
C ILE A 251 17.49 8.53 10.65
N LEU A 252 17.86 7.56 9.80
CA LEU A 252 18.83 6.53 10.13
C LEU A 252 20.22 7.11 10.43
N MET A 253 20.69 8.04 9.59
CA MET A 253 21.98 8.69 9.79
C MET A 253 22.04 9.53 11.07
N LYS A 254 20.91 10.13 11.47
CA LYS A 254 20.80 10.83 12.76
C LYS A 254 20.85 9.83 13.93
N ALA A 255 20.12 8.73 13.85
CA ALA A 255 20.08 7.72 14.90
C ALA A 255 21.45 7.03 15.12
N ILE A 256 22.24 6.82 14.06
CA ILE A 256 23.58 6.22 14.15
C ILE A 256 24.60 7.16 14.82
N LYS A 257 24.39 8.49 14.77
CA LYS A 257 25.32 9.49 15.30
C LYS A 257 25.13 9.81 16.79
N GLN A 258 24.06 9.32 17.40
CA GLN A 258 23.73 9.51 18.82
C GLN A 258 24.32 8.38 19.66
#